data_AF-A0A2R8BB16-F1
#
_entry.id   AF-A0A2R8BB16-F1
#
_cell.length_a   1.000
_cell.length_b   1.000
_cell.length_c   1.000
_cell.angle_alpha   90.00
_cell.angle_beta   90.00
_cell.angle_gamma   90.00
#
_symmetry.space_group_name_H-M   'P 1'
#
loop_
_entity.id
_entity.type
_entity.pdbx_description
1 polymer ?
#
loop_
_entity_poly.entity_id
_entity_poly.type
_entity_poly.pdbx_seq_one_letter_code
_entity_poly.pdbx_strand_id
1 'polypeptide(L)'
;MYTQDSFFTLTTIGQIGLAVVSLALSAFLIFAVFRLRLKPFWHFVSACVALWAFVWLSPQVYYAYYRILIDGLPAKIVVKAPPGVVDVVRLYGFASAGTLSGLGQSLLGWALLISVASKWLRRNAAN
;
A
#
# COMPACT_ATOMS: atom_id res chain seq x y z
N MET A 1 -1.80 21.32 15.06
CA MET A 1 -1.70 20.68 13.73
C MET A 1 -0.56 21.37 13.02
N TYR A 2 0.49 20.66 12.58
CA TYR A 2 1.62 21.33 11.91
C TYR A 2 1.21 21.67 10.47
N THR A 3 1.62 22.85 10.00
CA THR A 3 1.21 23.36 8.69
C THR A 3 1.72 22.52 7.52
N GLN A 4 2.68 21.61 7.75
CA GLN A 4 3.34 20.73 6.77
C GLN A 4 2.84 19.26 6.85
N ASP A 5 1.82 18.95 7.64
CA ASP A 5 1.38 17.57 7.95
C ASP A 5 0.47 16.94 6.87
N SER A 6 0.41 17.55 5.68
CA SER A 6 -0.40 17.05 4.55
C SER A 6 0.39 17.06 3.24
N PHE A 7 0.05 16.13 2.34
CA PHE A 7 0.67 16.02 1.01
C PHE A 7 0.72 17.37 0.27
N PHE A 8 -0.36 18.13 0.32
CA PHE A 8 -0.49 19.42 -0.38
C PHE A 8 0.24 20.58 0.29
N THR A 9 0.72 20.39 1.52
CA THR A 9 1.48 21.40 2.27
C THR A 9 2.98 21.14 2.32
N LEU A 10 3.40 19.94 1.89
CA LEU A 10 4.81 19.62 1.71
C LEU A 10 5.40 20.40 0.54
N THR A 11 6.69 20.68 0.63
CA THR A 11 7.46 21.16 -0.51
C THR A 11 7.37 20.16 -1.67
N THR A 12 7.53 20.63 -2.91
CA THR A 12 7.50 19.77 -4.11
C THR A 12 8.46 18.57 -3.99
N ILE A 13 9.64 18.79 -3.38
CA ILE A 13 10.62 17.73 -3.12
C ILE A 13 10.06 16.70 -2.12
N GLY A 14 9.38 17.15 -1.06
CA GLY A 14 8.71 16.27 -0.11
C GLY A 14 7.58 15.44 -0.73
N GLN A 15 6.81 16.03 -1.66
CA GLN A 15 5.77 15.31 -2.41
C GLN A 15 6.36 14.22 -3.31
N ILE A 16 7.40 14.56 -4.09
CA ILE A 16 8.09 13.60 -4.97
C ILE A 16 8.68 12.46 -4.14
N GLY A 17 9.37 12.78 -3.04
CA GLY A 17 9.95 11.74 -2.19
C GLY A 17 8.89 10.84 -1.55
N LEU A 18 7.75 11.38 -1.12
CA LEU A 18 6.64 10.55 -0.64
C LEU A 18 6.08 9.63 -1.73
N ALA A 19 5.95 10.13 -2.96
CA ALA A 19 5.52 9.32 -4.10
C ALA A 19 6.50 8.18 -4.38
N VAL A 20 7.81 8.46 -4.35
CA VAL A 20 8.86 7.44 -4.50
C VAL A 20 8.79 6.40 -3.38
N VAL A 21 8.64 6.82 -2.11
CA VAL A 21 8.46 5.89 -0.98
C VAL A 21 7.23 5.01 -1.18
N SER A 22 6.11 5.59 -1.61
CA SER A 22 4.86 4.87 -1.85
C SER A 22 5.01 3.84 -2.99
N LEU A 23 5.67 4.21 -4.07
CA LEU A 23 5.97 3.32 -5.19
C LEU A 23 6.93 2.20 -4.79
N ALA A 24 7.99 2.51 -4.03
CA ALA A 24 8.95 1.53 -3.55
C ALA A 24 8.29 0.49 -2.64
N LEU A 25 7.45 0.91 -1.69
CA LEU A 25 6.68 0.00 -0.83
C LEU A 25 5.71 -0.87 -1.64
N SER A 26 5.01 -0.26 -2.61
CA SER A 26 4.08 -0.96 -3.49
C SER A 26 4.79 -2.03 -4.32
N ALA A 27 5.91 -1.67 -4.95
CA ALA A 27 6.72 -2.58 -5.75
C ALA A 27 7.30 -3.72 -4.89
N PHE A 28 7.80 -3.41 -3.70
CA PHE A 28 8.29 -4.40 -2.75
C PHE A 28 7.20 -5.41 -2.38
N LEU A 29 5.98 -4.95 -2.06
CA LEU A 29 4.87 -5.84 -1.73
C LEU A 29 4.44 -6.72 -2.90
N ILE A 30 4.30 -6.14 -4.09
CA ILE A 30 3.96 -6.91 -5.31
C ILE A 30 5.02 -7.98 -5.55
N PHE A 31 6.31 -7.62 -5.47
CA PHE A 31 7.41 -8.56 -5.63
C PHE A 31 7.38 -9.67 -4.57
N ALA A 32 7.18 -9.32 -3.30
CA ALA A 32 7.11 -10.26 -2.19
C ALA A 32 5.99 -11.28 -2.40
N VAL A 33 4.76 -10.83 -2.67
CA VAL A 33 3.60 -11.69 -2.94
C VAL A 33 3.85 -12.55 -4.18
N PHE A 34 4.31 -11.96 -5.29
CA PHE A 34 4.59 -12.69 -6.52
C PHE A 34 5.63 -13.80 -6.34
N ARG A 35 6.63 -13.62 -5.47
CA ARG A 35 7.66 -14.62 -5.16
C ARG A 35 7.13 -15.81 -4.35
N LEU A 36 6.03 -15.67 -3.60
CA LEU A 36 5.47 -16.73 -2.77
C LEU A 36 5.05 -17.96 -3.60
N ARG A 37 5.49 -19.15 -3.21
CA ARG A 37 5.14 -20.43 -3.88
C ARG A 37 3.93 -21.08 -3.20
N LEU A 38 2.80 -20.38 -3.20
CA LEU A 38 1.55 -20.87 -2.60
C LEU A 38 0.63 -21.52 -3.65
N LYS A 39 -0.34 -22.33 -3.17
CA LYS A 39 -1.49 -22.79 -3.96
C LYS A 39 -2.38 -21.58 -4.33
N PRO A 40 -3.19 -21.64 -5.41
CA PRO A 40 -3.93 -20.48 -5.92
C PRO A 40 -4.77 -19.76 -4.85
N PHE A 41 -5.53 -20.52 -4.05
CA PHE A 41 -6.33 -19.99 -2.96
C PHE A 41 -5.49 -19.21 -1.92
N TRP A 42 -4.43 -19.83 -1.40
CA TRP A 42 -3.55 -19.18 -0.41
C TRP A 42 -2.77 -17.99 -0.98
N HIS A 43 -2.47 -18.01 -2.29
CA HIS A 43 -1.85 -16.88 -2.96
C HIS A 43 -2.83 -15.69 -3.04
N PHE A 44 -4.10 -15.94 -3.39
CA PHE A 44 -5.15 -14.92 -3.34
C PHE A 44 -5.31 -14.33 -1.94
N VAL A 45 -5.39 -15.18 -0.91
CA VAL A 45 -5.45 -14.73 0.49
C VAL A 45 -4.24 -13.86 0.85
N SER A 46 -3.02 -14.26 0.45
CA SER A 46 -1.82 -13.46 0.70
C SER A 46 -1.83 -12.09 0.03
N ALA A 47 -2.44 -11.96 -1.16
CA ALA A 47 -2.61 -10.68 -1.84
C ALA A 47 -3.58 -9.76 -1.08
N CYS A 48 -4.69 -10.29 -0.58
CA CYS A 48 -5.64 -9.54 0.25
C CYS A 48 -5.02 -9.08 1.57
N VAL A 49 -4.30 -9.98 2.25
CA VAL A 49 -3.59 -9.66 3.50
C VAL A 49 -2.49 -8.63 3.26
N ALA A 50 -1.77 -8.70 2.13
CA ALA A 50 -0.75 -7.72 1.77
C ALA A 50 -1.33 -6.32 1.58
N LEU A 51 -2.49 -6.18 0.91
CA LEU A 51 -3.18 -4.90 0.80
C LEU A 51 -3.64 -4.38 2.17
N TRP A 52 -4.27 -5.24 2.97
CA TRP A 52 -4.71 -4.89 4.33
C TRP A 52 -3.53 -4.40 5.19
N ALA A 53 -2.40 -5.10 5.14
CA ALA A 53 -1.19 -4.73 5.87
C ALA A 53 -0.59 -3.42 5.34
N PHE A 54 -0.61 -3.19 4.03
CA PHE A 54 -0.16 -1.93 3.44
C PHE A 54 -0.97 -0.74 3.94
N VAL A 55 -2.31 -0.84 3.88
CA VAL A 55 -3.21 0.22 4.35
C VAL A 55 -2.99 0.50 5.83
N TRP A 56 -2.74 -0.55 6.63
CA TRP A 56 -2.53 -0.41 8.06
C TRP A 56 -1.16 0.16 8.44
N LEU A 57 -0.08 -0.30 7.80
CA LEU A 57 1.29 -0.01 8.21
C LEU A 57 1.92 1.16 7.44
N SER A 58 1.45 1.48 6.24
CA SER A 58 1.99 2.60 5.46
C SER A 58 1.92 3.96 6.16
N PRO A 59 0.91 4.29 7.01
CA PRO A 59 0.93 5.52 7.80
C PRO A 59 2.17 5.65 8.69
N GLN A 60 2.69 4.54 9.23
CA GLN A 60 3.92 4.58 10.04
C GLN A 60 5.14 4.93 9.21
N VAL A 61 5.22 4.36 8.00
CA VAL A 61 6.34 4.59 7.09
C VAL A 61 6.31 6.04 6.58
N TYR A 62 5.13 6.55 6.24
CA TYR A 62 4.95 7.96 5.85
C TYR A 62 5.30 8.91 7.00
N TYR A 63 4.92 8.58 8.24
CA TYR A 63 5.32 9.37 9.40
C TYR A 63 6.84 9.36 9.62
N ALA A 64 7.48 8.20 9.45
CA ALA A 64 8.94 8.11 9.51
C ALA A 64 9.60 8.97 8.42
N TYR A 65 9.03 9.01 7.22
CA TYR A 65 9.48 9.90 6.16
C TYR A 65 9.29 11.39 6.53
N TYR A 66 8.15 11.78 7.08
CA TYR A 66 7.91 13.15 7.52
C TYR A 66 8.84 13.59 8.65
N ARG A 67 9.26 12.67 9.53
CA ARG A 67 10.28 12.96 10.55
C ARG A 67 11.64 13.33 9.99
N ILE A 68 11.97 12.89 8.78
CA ILE A 68 13.20 13.25 8.08
C ILE A 68 13.08 14.64 7.45
N LEU A 69 11.87 15.03 7.05
CA LEU A 69 11.61 16.32 6.40
C LEU A 69 11.34 17.46 7.36
N ILE A 70 10.73 17.17 8.52
CA ILE A 70 10.25 18.16 9.46
C ILE A 70 11.02 18.00 10.78
N ASP A 71 11.91 18.95 11.04
CA ASP A 71 12.67 19.01 12.28
C ASP A 71 11.75 19.16 13.49
N GLY A 72 12.05 18.42 14.55
CA GLY A 72 11.30 18.46 15.80
C GLY A 72 10.04 17.58 15.86
N LEU A 73 9.72 16.79 14.83
CA LEU A 73 8.63 15.81 14.93
C LEU A 73 8.98 14.69 15.94
N PRO A 74 8.11 14.44 16.94
CA PRO A 74 8.39 13.45 17.96
C PRO A 74 8.39 12.02 17.41
N ALA A 75 9.24 11.16 17.97
CA ALA A 75 9.17 9.73 17.72
C ALA A 75 7.91 9.15 18.38
N LYS A 76 6.89 8.85 17.59
CA LYS A 76 5.66 8.20 18.06
C LYS A 76 5.13 7.20 17.04
N ILE A 77 4.38 6.24 17.56
CA ILE A 77 3.60 5.31 16.73
C ILE A 77 2.30 6.02 16.34
N VAL A 78 2.05 6.12 15.04
CA VAL A 78 0.83 6.75 14.49
C VAL A 78 -0.17 5.73 13.97
N VAL A 79 0.24 4.47 13.88
CA VAL A 79 -0.63 3.35 13.50
C VAL A 79 -1.72 3.18 14.55
N LYS A 80 -2.97 3.10 14.08
CA LYS A 80 -4.14 2.86 14.92
C LYS A 80 -4.59 1.41 14.82
N ALA A 81 -5.81 1.13 15.27
CA ALA A 81 -6.45 -0.16 15.01
C ALA A 81 -6.40 -0.49 13.51
N PRO A 82 -6.23 -1.78 13.16
CA PRO A 82 -6.23 -2.20 11.77
C PRO A 82 -7.55 -1.88 11.07
N PRO A 83 -7.54 -1.68 9.75
CA PRO A 83 -8.74 -1.40 8.98
C PRO A 83 -9.69 -2.60 9.03
N GLY A 84 -10.99 -2.32 9.02
CA GLY A 84 -12.01 -3.36 8.93
C GLY A 84 -11.93 -4.07 7.58
N VAL A 85 -12.34 -5.33 7.53
CA VAL A 85 -12.37 -6.11 6.28
C VAL A 85 -13.22 -5.40 5.22
N VAL A 86 -14.34 -4.80 5.63
CA VAL A 86 -15.24 -4.06 4.74
C VAL A 86 -14.54 -2.86 4.10
N ASP A 87 -13.69 -2.15 4.84
CA ASP A 87 -12.96 -0.99 4.33
C ASP A 87 -11.95 -1.40 3.26
N VAL A 88 -11.29 -2.55 3.44
CA VAL A 88 -10.36 -3.09 2.44
C VAL A 88 -11.11 -3.64 1.22
N VAL A 89 -12.26 -4.27 1.40
CA VAL A 89 -13.11 -4.70 0.29
C VAL A 89 -13.59 -3.50 -0.55
N ARG A 90 -13.93 -2.38 0.10
CA ARG A 90 -14.29 -1.13 -0.59
C ARG A 90 -13.16 -0.58 -1.47
N LEU A 91 -11.90 -0.79 -1.12
CA LEU A 91 -10.75 -0.41 -1.96
C LEU A 91 -10.76 -1.18 -3.29
N TYR A 92 -11.07 -2.47 -3.27
CA TYR A 92 -11.17 -3.25 -4.51
C TYR A 92 -12.30 -2.75 -5.43
N GLY A 93 -13.39 -2.24 -4.84
CA GLY A 93 -14.50 -1.62 -5.57
C GLY A 93 -14.29 -0.15 -5.95
N PHE A 94 -13.10 0.42 -5.75
CA PHE A 94 -12.81 1.86 -5.97
C PHE A 94 -13.75 2.81 -5.19
N ALA A 95 -14.44 2.32 -4.16
CA ALA A 95 -15.38 3.13 -3.38
C ALA A 95 -14.70 4.20 -2.53
N SER A 96 -13.38 4.15 -2.39
CA SER A 96 -12.53 5.14 -1.71
C SER A 96 -11.80 6.09 -2.68
N ALA A 97 -12.13 6.07 -3.97
CA ALA A 97 -11.47 6.88 -5.01
C ALA A 97 -11.66 8.41 -4.85
N GLY A 98 -12.39 8.86 -3.84
CA GLY A 98 -12.51 10.29 -3.48
C GLY A 98 -11.20 10.93 -3.00
N THR A 99 -10.11 10.16 -2.84
CA THR A 99 -8.77 10.67 -2.55
C THR A 99 -7.71 10.01 -3.44
N LEU A 100 -6.62 10.73 -3.74
CA LEU A 100 -5.49 10.18 -4.52
C LEU A 100 -4.88 8.94 -3.86
N SER A 101 -4.77 8.95 -2.52
CA SER A 101 -4.28 7.80 -1.76
C SER A 101 -5.23 6.60 -1.88
N GLY A 102 -6.55 6.82 -1.81
CA GLY A 102 -7.55 5.77 -1.99
C GLY A 102 -7.51 5.16 -3.38
N LEU A 103 -7.37 5.98 -4.43
CA LEU A 103 -7.16 5.50 -5.79
C LEU A 103 -5.87 4.66 -5.90
N GLY A 104 -4.76 5.15 -5.36
CA GLY A 104 -3.48 4.44 -5.36
C GLY A 104 -3.54 3.09 -4.64
N GLN A 105 -4.21 3.03 -3.48
CA GLN A 105 -4.43 1.78 -2.74
C GLN A 105 -5.32 0.81 -3.52
N SER A 106 -6.36 1.33 -4.21
CA SER A 106 -7.23 0.52 -5.06
C SER A 106 -6.44 -0.11 -6.22
N LEU A 107 -5.60 0.69 -6.90
CA LEU A 107 -4.71 0.22 -7.98
C LEU A 107 -3.71 -0.82 -7.47
N LEU A 108 -3.11 -0.61 -6.30
CA LEU A 108 -2.22 -1.60 -5.68
C LEU A 108 -2.95 -2.92 -5.39
N GLY A 109 -4.17 -2.86 -4.87
CA GLY A 109 -5.01 -4.04 -4.65
C GLY A 109 -5.19 -4.86 -5.91
N TRP A 110 -5.56 -4.21 -7.01
CA TRP A 110 -5.69 -4.86 -8.32
C TRP A 110 -4.37 -5.40 -8.86
N ALA A 111 -3.27 -4.66 -8.72
CA ALA A 111 -1.95 -5.13 -9.13
C ALA A 111 -1.54 -6.42 -8.38
N LEU A 112 -1.83 -6.50 -7.08
CA LEU A 112 -1.60 -7.70 -6.27
C LEU A 112 -2.44 -8.89 -6.78
N LEU A 113 -3.73 -8.69 -7.07
CA LEU A 113 -4.58 -9.75 -7.62
C LEU A 113 -4.15 -10.20 -9.02
N ILE A 114 -3.78 -9.27 -9.89
CA ILE A 114 -3.26 -9.57 -11.24
C ILE A 114 -1.98 -10.39 -11.16
N SER A 115 -1.12 -10.13 -10.16
CA SER A 115 0.10 -10.92 -9.94
C SER A 115 -0.21 -12.40 -9.65
N VAL A 116 -1.30 -12.67 -8.91
CA VAL A 116 -1.80 -14.02 -8.63
C VAL A 116 -2.32 -14.68 -9.90
N ALA A 117 -3.17 -13.98 -10.65
CA ALA A 117 -3.74 -14.47 -11.90
C ALA A 117 -2.66 -14.80 -12.93
N SER A 118 -1.68 -13.91 -13.10
CA SER A 118 -0.54 -14.07 -14.00
C SER A 118 0.28 -15.31 -13.68
N LYS A 119 0.50 -15.60 -12.39
CA LYS A 119 1.24 -16.78 -11.96
C LYS A 119 0.46 -18.07 -12.18
N TRP A 120 -0.85 -18.04 -11.98
CA TRP A 120 -1.72 -19.19 -12.24
C TRP A 120 -1.76 -19.53 -13.74
N LEU A 121 -1.92 -18.53 -14.62
CA LEU A 121 -1.88 -18.72 -16.07
C LEU A 121 -0.55 -19.35 -16.53
N ARG A 122 0.59 -18.86 -16.01
CA ARG A 122 1.92 -19.44 -16.32
C ARG A 122 2.07 -20.89 -15.88
N ARG A 123 1.44 -21.31 -14.78
CA ARG A 123 1.47 -22.71 -14.33
C ARG A 123 0.66 -23.61 -15.25
N ASN A 124 -0.50 -23.14 -15.70
CA ASN A 124 -1.37 -23.93 -16.59
C ASN A 124 -0.81 -24.04 -18.01
N ALA A 125 -0.09 -23.03 -18.50
CA ALA A 125 0.54 -23.08 -19.83
C ALA A 125 1.80 -23.97 -19.89
N ALA A 126 2.33 -24.38 -18.73
CA ALA A 126 3.53 -25.23 -18.62
C ALA A 126 3.20 -26.71 -18.35
N ASN A 127 1.91 -27.04 -18.16
CA ASN A 127 1.39 -28.40 -18.01
C ASN A 127 0.65 -28.81 -19.29
#